data_AF-A0A1S0TKL4-F1
#
_entry.id   AF-A0A1S0TKL4-F1
#
_cell.length_a   1.000
_cell.length_b   1.000
_cell.length_c   1.000
_cell.angle_alpha   90.00
_cell.angle_beta   90.00
_cell.angle_gamma   90.00
#
_symmetry.space_group_name_H-M   'P 1'
#
loop_
_entity.id
_entity.type
_entity.pdbx_description
1 polymer ?
#
loop_
_entity_poly.entity_id
_entity_poly.type
_entity_poly.pdbx_seq_one_letter_code
_entity_poly.pdbx_strand_id
1 'polypeptide(L)'
;MIRDRSNEFKQKADQFTTDDDDNAFISIDIESNISVTRGGSFFAEIDEIRNLMAKLSDDVASMKMQLCSILAKTIVDSNEKEKLDECMAGIKHRSGLLRKNLLAMKQDVKKTEGEKITGINERIRQYHIEALLKKLSDLLEIFNAAQMDYRAQVASLFFFFFFLLYKIIINSD
;
A
#
# COMPACT_ATOMS: atom_id res chain seq x y z
N MET A 1 11.15 29.23 20.67
CA MET A 1 12.44 28.50 20.76
C MET A 1 12.20 27.30 21.68
N ILE A 2 12.13 26.09 21.14
CA ILE A 2 11.85 24.87 21.91
C ILE A 2 13.11 24.56 22.72
N ARG A 3 13.01 24.61 24.05
CA ARG A 3 14.13 24.28 24.97
C ARG A 3 14.34 22.77 24.91
N ASP A 4 15.46 22.34 24.33
CA ASP A 4 15.85 20.93 24.29
C ASP A 4 16.19 20.45 25.72
N ARG A 5 15.32 19.60 26.28
CA ARG A 5 15.46 19.04 27.63
C ARG A 5 16.31 17.77 27.66
N SER A 6 16.73 17.26 26.51
CA SER A 6 17.46 15.99 26.40
C SER A 6 18.84 16.06 27.08
N ASN A 7 19.50 17.21 27.00
CA ASN A 7 20.81 17.42 27.64
C ASN A 7 20.71 17.54 29.17
N GLU A 8 19.62 18.11 29.69
CA GLU A 8 19.38 18.20 31.15
C GLU A 8 19.17 16.81 31.77
N PHE A 9 18.47 15.91 31.06
CA PHE A 9 18.30 14.52 31.47
C PHE A 9 19.62 13.74 31.47
N LYS A 10 20.46 13.92 30.43
CA LYS A 10 21.79 13.28 30.38
C LYS A 10 22.70 13.73 31.51
N GLN A 11 22.78 15.05 31.74
CA GLN A 11 23.61 15.62 32.80
C GLN A 11 23.18 15.14 34.19
N LYS A 12 21.87 15.04 34.44
CA LYS A 12 21.37 14.49 35.72
C LYS A 12 21.66 13.00 35.88
N ALA A 13 21.62 12.21 34.80
CA ALA A 13 21.95 10.78 34.86
C ALA A 13 23.44 10.55 35.18
N ASP A 14 24.34 11.33 34.60
CA ASP A 14 25.79 11.23 34.88
C ASP A 14 26.13 11.67 36.32
N GLN A 15 25.32 12.54 36.92
CA GLN A 15 25.48 12.98 38.30
C GLN A 15 25.08 11.90 39.33
N PHE A 16 24.30 10.89 38.92
CA PHE A 16 23.96 9.74 39.77
C PHE A 16 25.01 8.62 39.76
N THR A 17 25.99 8.65 38.85
CA THR A 17 27.02 7.59 38.73
C THR A 17 28.36 7.98 39.37
N THR A 18 28.48 9.20 39.89
CA THR A 18 29.74 9.77 40.40
C THR A 18 29.83 9.87 41.92
N ASP A 19 28.76 9.52 42.66
CA ASP A 19 28.81 9.38 44.12
C ASP A 19 28.90 7.89 44.47
N ASP A 20 30.09 7.47 44.91
CA ASP A 20 30.36 6.15 45.47
C ASP A 20 29.37 5.82 46.61
N ASP A 21 28.66 4.69 46.49
CA ASP A 21 28.51 3.62 47.50
C ASP A 21 27.14 2.91 47.59
N ASP A 22 26.27 2.99 46.58
CA ASP A 22 25.18 2.02 46.44
C ASP A 22 25.03 1.60 44.97
N ASN A 23 25.62 0.45 44.66
CA ASN A 23 25.58 -0.20 43.36
C ASN A 23 24.17 -0.77 43.08
N ALA A 24 23.14 0.08 43.14
CA ALA A 24 21.86 -0.17 42.52
C ALA A 24 21.94 0.29 41.08
N PHE A 25 22.77 -0.40 40.29
CA PHE A 25 22.53 -0.46 38.86
C PHE A 25 21.11 -1.01 38.73
N ILE A 26 20.14 -0.11 38.53
CA ILE A 26 18.84 -0.49 38.00
C ILE A 26 19.19 -0.97 36.59
N SER A 27 19.58 -2.24 36.50
CA SER A 27 19.29 -3.05 35.33
C SER A 27 17.80 -2.86 35.17
N ILE A 28 17.41 -1.90 34.33
CA ILE A 28 16.24 -2.12 33.52
C ILE A 28 16.67 -3.35 32.75
N ASP A 29 16.29 -4.50 33.29
CA ASP A 29 16.20 -5.72 32.53
C ASP A 29 15.16 -5.33 31.48
N ILE A 30 15.64 -4.67 30.41
CA ILE A 30 14.96 -4.59 29.14
C ILE A 30 15.04 -6.04 28.74
N GLU A 31 14.14 -6.81 29.33
CA GLU A 31 14.00 -8.23 29.13
C GLU A 31 14.11 -8.34 27.62
N SER A 32 15.12 -9.06 27.16
CA SER A 32 15.39 -9.30 25.74
C SER A 32 14.18 -9.94 25.03
N ASN A 33 13.08 -10.13 25.75
CA ASN A 33 11.71 -10.41 25.35
C ASN A 33 10.98 -9.24 24.65
N ILE A 34 11.41 -7.98 24.83
CA ILE A 34 11.04 -6.84 23.96
C ILE A 34 12.09 -6.65 22.85
N SER A 35 12.93 -7.65 22.59
CA SER A 35 13.39 -7.82 21.21
C SER A 35 12.19 -8.29 20.42
N VAL A 36 11.32 -7.36 20.02
CA VAL A 36 10.51 -7.53 18.81
C VAL A 36 11.55 -7.71 17.72
N THR A 37 11.97 -8.96 17.50
CA THR A 37 13.00 -9.30 16.55
C THR A 37 12.54 -8.71 15.24
N ARG A 38 13.20 -7.62 14.84
CA ARG A 38 12.87 -6.82 13.66
C ARG A 38 12.92 -7.68 12.37
N GLY A 39 13.46 -8.89 12.46
CA GLY A 39 13.48 -9.94 11.44
C GLY A 39 12.60 -11.16 11.71
N GLY A 40 11.54 -11.06 12.51
CA GLY A 40 10.53 -12.14 12.58
C GLY A 40 9.87 -12.36 11.21
N SER A 41 9.49 -13.60 10.88
CA SER A 41 8.87 -13.98 9.60
C SER A 41 7.72 -13.06 9.19
N PHE A 42 6.95 -12.59 10.18
CA PHE A 42 5.85 -11.64 9.99
C PHE A 42 6.29 -10.31 9.34
N PHE A 43 7.37 -9.68 9.80
CA PHE A 43 7.79 -8.38 9.23
C PHE A 43 8.32 -8.54 7.81
N ALA A 44 8.99 -9.65 7.50
CA ALA A 44 9.41 -9.97 6.15
C ALA A 44 8.20 -10.16 5.22
N GLU A 45 7.18 -10.89 5.66
CA GLU A 45 5.96 -11.12 4.90
C GLU A 45 5.17 -9.80 4.69
N ILE A 46 5.12 -8.93 5.71
CA ILE A 46 4.54 -7.59 5.60
C ILE A 46 5.30 -6.71 4.60
N ASP A 47 6.63 -6.79 4.58
CA ASP A 47 7.45 -6.01 3.65
C ASP A 47 7.27 -6.50 2.21
N GLU A 48 7.15 -7.82 2.01
CA GLU A 48 6.77 -8.41 0.73
C GLU A 48 5.40 -7.89 0.26
N ILE A 49 4.40 -7.86 1.13
CA ILE A 49 3.08 -7.29 0.80
C ILE A 49 3.20 -5.79 0.45
N ARG A 50 4.01 -5.02 1.18
CA ARG A 50 4.25 -3.61 0.85
C ARG A 50 4.87 -3.44 -0.53
N ASN A 51 5.83 -4.28 -0.89
CA ASN A 51 6.45 -4.28 -2.20
C ASN A 51 5.43 -4.65 -3.30
N LEU A 52 4.62 -5.68 -3.08
CA LEU A 52 3.53 -6.05 -4.01
C LEU A 52 2.51 -4.93 -4.20
N MET A 53 2.15 -4.21 -3.13
CA MET A 53 1.27 -3.04 -3.24
C MET A 53 1.93 -1.86 -3.96
N ALA A 54 3.24 -1.64 -3.78
CA ALA A 54 3.96 -0.61 -4.51
C ALA A 54 3.93 -0.89 -6.02
N LYS A 55 4.22 -2.14 -6.41
CA LYS A 55 4.10 -2.59 -7.80
C LYS A 55 2.68 -2.40 -8.35
N LEU A 56 1.66 -2.78 -7.59
CA LEU A 56 0.26 -2.58 -7.97
C LEU A 56 -0.06 -1.09 -8.19
N SER A 57 0.50 -0.20 -7.36
CA SER A 57 0.35 1.25 -7.53
C SER A 57 1.01 1.74 -8.82
N ASP A 58 2.21 1.25 -9.14
CA ASP A 58 2.93 1.59 -10.36
C ASP A 58 2.19 1.10 -11.61
N ASP A 59 1.55 -0.07 -11.53
CA ASP A 59 0.72 -0.58 -12.62
C ASP A 59 -0.52 0.30 -12.83
N VAL A 60 -1.20 0.70 -11.76
CA VAL A 60 -2.36 1.60 -11.85
C VAL A 60 -1.95 2.94 -12.45
N ALA A 61 -0.77 3.46 -12.10
CA ALA A 61 -0.22 4.68 -12.71
C ALA A 61 0.11 4.48 -14.20
N SER A 62 0.73 3.35 -14.55
CA SER A 62 1.05 2.99 -15.94
C SER A 62 -0.20 2.82 -16.79
N MET A 63 -1.24 2.18 -16.25
CA MET A 63 -2.56 2.08 -16.86
C MET A 63 -3.11 3.46 -17.15
N LYS A 64 -3.11 4.39 -16.18
CA LYS A 64 -3.58 5.77 -16.40
C LYS A 64 -2.81 6.48 -17.52
N MET A 65 -1.50 6.31 -17.59
CA MET A 65 -0.70 6.90 -18.66
C MET A 65 -1.06 6.31 -20.03
N GLN A 66 -1.24 4.98 -20.12
CA GLN A 66 -1.69 4.32 -21.35
C GLN A 66 -3.08 4.78 -21.76
N LEU A 67 -4.00 4.94 -20.80
CA LEU A 67 -5.33 5.47 -21.02
C LEU A 67 -5.28 6.89 -21.62
N CYS A 68 -4.50 7.79 -21.02
CA CYS A 68 -4.31 9.14 -21.57
C CYS A 68 -3.69 9.13 -22.97
N SER A 69 -2.70 8.26 -23.21
CA SER A 69 -2.06 8.11 -24.52
C SER A 69 -3.05 7.63 -25.59
N ILE A 70 -3.87 6.64 -25.27
CA ILE A 70 -4.91 6.10 -26.17
C ILE A 70 -5.95 7.18 -26.50
N LEU A 71 -6.38 7.94 -25.50
CA LEU A 71 -7.36 9.02 -25.67
C LEU A 71 -6.82 10.21 -26.45
N ALA A 72 -5.51 10.48 -26.37
CA ALA A 72 -4.87 11.53 -27.15
C ALA A 72 -4.73 11.17 -28.64
N LYS A 73 -4.82 9.88 -28.98
CA LYS A 73 -4.71 9.39 -30.35
C LYS A 73 -6.08 9.23 -31.00
N THR A 74 -6.18 9.68 -32.25
CA THR A 74 -7.41 9.56 -33.06
C THR A 74 -7.66 8.14 -33.56
N ILE A 75 -6.63 7.30 -33.64
CA ILE A 75 -6.71 5.87 -33.98
C ILE A 75 -5.90 5.10 -32.95
N VAL A 76 -6.55 4.15 -32.28
CA VAL A 76 -5.91 3.27 -31.29
C VAL A 76 -5.16 2.16 -32.01
N ASP A 77 -3.86 2.06 -31.78
CA ASP A 77 -3.05 0.95 -32.29
C ASP A 77 -3.38 -0.34 -31.52
N SER A 78 -3.45 -1.47 -32.23
CA SER A 78 -3.76 -2.79 -31.64
C SER A 78 -2.78 -3.17 -30.53
N ASN A 79 -1.51 -2.77 -30.68
CA ASN A 79 -0.45 -3.00 -29.70
C ASN A 79 -0.70 -2.25 -28.37
N GLU A 80 -1.20 -1.01 -28.42
CA GLU A 80 -1.47 -0.23 -27.21
C GLU A 80 -2.67 -0.75 -26.44
N LYS A 81 -3.68 -1.25 -27.16
CA LYS A 81 -4.84 -1.92 -26.56
C LYS A 81 -4.44 -3.22 -25.86
N GLU A 82 -3.61 -4.04 -26.49
CA GLU A 82 -3.11 -5.28 -25.91
C GLU A 82 -2.32 -5.02 -24.62
N LYS A 83 -1.43 -4.02 -24.63
CA LYS A 83 -0.67 -3.61 -23.44
C LYS A 83 -1.56 -3.10 -22.30
N LEU A 84 -2.64 -2.38 -22.62
CA LEU A 84 -3.60 -1.93 -21.63
C LEU A 84 -4.35 -3.11 -21.01
N ASP A 85 -4.81 -4.06 -21.84
CA ASP A 85 -5.51 -5.26 -21.39
C ASP A 85 -4.60 -6.16 -20.52
N GLU A 86 -3.32 -6.31 -20.90
CA GLU A 86 -2.30 -7.01 -20.10
C GLU A 86 -2.06 -6.31 -18.75
N CYS A 87 -1.95 -4.98 -18.75
CA CYS A 87 -1.80 -4.20 -17.52
C CYS A 87 -3.01 -4.38 -16.59
N MET A 88 -4.23 -4.31 -17.13
CA MET A 88 -5.47 -4.55 -16.37
C MET A 88 -5.55 -5.98 -15.82
N ALA A 89 -5.15 -6.98 -16.60
CA ALA A 89 -5.10 -8.37 -16.15
C ALA A 89 -4.07 -8.56 -15.02
N GLY A 90 -2.89 -7.94 -15.16
CA GLY A 90 -1.84 -7.94 -14.14
C GLY A 90 -2.29 -7.32 -12.82
N ILE A 91 -2.99 -6.17 -12.89
CA ILE A 91 -3.57 -5.50 -11.72
C ILE A 91 -4.58 -6.41 -10.99
N LYS A 92 -5.48 -7.07 -11.72
CA LYS A 92 -6.46 -8.01 -11.15
C LYS A 92 -5.77 -9.20 -10.50
N HIS A 93 -4.77 -9.77 -11.16
CA HIS A 93 -4.03 -10.91 -10.65
C HIS A 93 -3.28 -10.57 -9.35
N ARG A 94 -2.50 -9.48 -9.36
CA ARG A 94 -1.76 -9.01 -8.18
C ARG A 94 -2.67 -8.64 -7.02
N SER A 95 -3.79 -8.00 -7.29
CA SER A 95 -4.82 -7.70 -6.27
C SER A 95 -5.39 -8.96 -5.63
N GLY A 96 -5.65 -10.00 -6.44
CA GLY A 96 -6.12 -11.29 -5.95
C GLY A 96 -5.09 -11.98 -5.06
N LEU A 97 -3.81 -11.92 -5.42
CA LEU A 97 -2.72 -12.46 -4.62
C LEU A 97 -2.57 -11.72 -3.28
N LEU A 98 -2.57 -10.38 -3.31
CA LEU A 98 -2.54 -9.53 -2.13
C LEU A 98 -3.68 -9.83 -1.17
N ARG A 99 -4.90 -10.00 -1.68
CA ARG A 99 -6.07 -10.37 -0.87
C ARG A 99 -5.91 -11.74 -0.21
N LYS A 100 -5.38 -12.74 -0.93
CA LYS A 100 -5.14 -14.08 -0.38
C LYS A 100 -4.09 -14.06 0.72
N ASN A 101 -2.96 -13.39 0.49
CA ASN A 101 -1.87 -13.30 1.47
C ASN A 101 -2.31 -12.55 2.74
N LEU A 102 -3.03 -11.42 2.59
CA LEU A 102 -3.57 -10.70 3.75
C LEU A 102 -4.59 -11.52 4.54
N LEU A 103 -5.39 -12.37 3.87
CA LEU A 103 -6.33 -13.25 4.54
C LEU A 103 -5.63 -14.39 5.29
N ALA A 104 -4.58 -14.96 4.71
CA ALA A 104 -3.75 -15.99 5.35
C ALA A 104 -3.07 -15.43 6.61
N MET A 105 -2.41 -14.28 6.53
CA MET A 105 -1.84 -13.59 7.70
C MET A 105 -2.88 -13.34 8.79
N LYS A 106 -4.08 -12.89 8.41
CA LYS A 106 -5.17 -12.66 9.37
C LYS A 106 -5.60 -13.94 10.08
N GLN A 107 -5.61 -15.07 9.37
CA GLN A 107 -5.97 -16.36 9.94
C GLN A 107 -4.88 -16.88 10.90
N ASP A 108 -3.61 -16.67 10.56
CA ASP A 108 -2.49 -17.12 11.39
C ASP A 108 -2.38 -16.33 12.70
N VAL A 109 -2.67 -15.02 12.67
CA VAL A 109 -2.74 -14.19 13.89
C VAL A 109 -3.87 -14.67 14.82
N LYS A 110 -5.05 -15.03 14.30
CA LYS A 110 -6.17 -15.54 15.13
C LYS A 110 -5.87 -16.86 15.84
N LYS A 111 -4.99 -17.70 15.28
CA LYS A 111 -4.62 -18.98 15.88
C LYS A 111 -3.68 -18.83 17.08
N THR A 112 -3.02 -17.67 17.23
CA THR A 112 -1.99 -17.45 18.24
C THR A 112 -2.49 -16.80 19.55
N GLU A 113 -3.77 -16.42 19.63
CA GLU A 113 -4.44 -15.61 20.69
C GLU A 113 -4.45 -16.22 22.13
N GLY A 114 -3.64 -17.25 22.43
CA GLY A 114 -3.68 -18.00 23.69
C GLY A 114 -2.79 -17.49 24.83
N GLU A 115 -1.78 -16.66 24.56
CA GLU A 115 -0.73 -16.31 25.54
C GLU A 115 -0.66 -14.79 25.80
N LYS A 116 -0.61 -14.38 27.08
CA LYS A 116 -0.71 -12.96 27.50
C LYS A 116 0.44 -12.07 26.97
N ILE A 117 1.60 -12.64 26.64
CA ILE A 117 2.74 -11.95 26.01
C ILE A 117 2.49 -11.75 24.50
N THR A 118 1.70 -12.62 23.90
CA THR A 118 1.28 -12.55 22.50
C THR A 118 0.37 -11.36 22.24
N GLY A 119 -0.36 -10.85 23.24
CA GLY A 119 -1.31 -9.75 23.07
C GLY A 119 -0.73 -8.43 22.53
N ILE A 120 0.53 -8.06 22.85
CA ILE A 120 1.16 -6.85 22.28
C ILE A 120 1.60 -7.11 20.83
N ASN A 121 2.28 -8.24 20.60
CA ASN A 121 2.72 -8.63 19.27
C ASN A 121 1.53 -8.84 18.33
N GLU A 122 0.42 -9.41 18.80
CA GLU A 122 -0.84 -9.57 18.07
C GLU A 122 -1.47 -8.23 17.69
N ARG A 123 -1.53 -7.28 18.62
CA ARG A 123 -2.05 -5.94 18.32
C ARG A 123 -1.23 -5.24 17.24
N ILE A 124 0.11 -5.34 17.30
CA ILE A 124 1.00 -4.79 16.27
C ILE A 124 0.75 -5.48 14.93
N ARG A 125 0.65 -6.82 14.92
CA ARG A 125 0.37 -7.59 13.70
C ARG A 125 -0.98 -7.22 13.09
N GLN A 126 -2.03 -7.18 13.91
CA GLN A 126 -3.39 -6.86 13.51
C GLN A 126 -3.50 -5.45 12.94
N TYR A 127 -2.90 -4.46 13.60
CA TYR A 127 -2.84 -3.09 13.10
C TYR A 127 -2.19 -3.02 11.72
N HIS A 128 -1.06 -3.71 11.51
CA HIS A 128 -0.43 -3.75 10.19
C HIS A 128 -1.32 -4.40 9.14
N ILE A 129 -1.94 -5.54 9.43
CA ILE A 129 -2.84 -6.23 8.49
C ILE A 129 -4.03 -5.32 8.12
N GLU A 130 -4.64 -4.66 9.10
CA GLU A 130 -5.78 -3.75 8.87
C GLU A 130 -5.36 -2.53 8.03
N ALA A 131 -4.21 -1.93 8.32
CA ALA A 131 -3.67 -0.82 7.53
C ALA A 131 -3.39 -1.22 6.08
N LEU A 132 -2.84 -2.42 5.85
CA LEU A 132 -2.58 -2.95 4.51
C LEU A 132 -3.87 -3.26 3.74
N LEU A 133 -4.87 -3.84 4.41
CA LEU A 133 -6.19 -4.08 3.82
C LEU A 133 -6.87 -2.77 3.40
N LYS A 134 -6.79 -1.73 4.24
CA LYS A 134 -7.34 -0.41 3.90
C LYS A 134 -6.64 0.18 2.67
N LYS A 135 -5.30 0.14 2.65
CA LYS A 135 -4.51 0.61 1.49
C LYS A 135 -4.83 -0.16 0.20
N LEU A 136 -5.01 -1.48 0.28
CA LEU A 136 -5.42 -2.29 -0.87
C LEU A 136 -6.83 -1.90 -1.36
N SER A 137 -7.77 -1.68 -0.44
CA SER A 137 -9.13 -1.25 -0.78
C SER A 137 -9.13 0.09 -1.50
N ASP A 138 -8.37 1.07 -0.99
CA ASP A 138 -8.29 2.41 -1.58
C ASP A 138 -7.67 2.34 -2.99
N LEU A 139 -6.65 1.50 -3.18
CA LEU A 139 -6.02 1.30 -4.48
C LEU A 139 -6.96 0.63 -5.50
N LEU A 140 -7.77 -0.34 -5.04
CA LEU A 140 -8.81 -0.97 -5.85
C LEU A 140 -9.93 -0.01 -6.23
N GLU A 141 -10.30 0.92 -5.34
CA GLU A 141 -11.27 1.97 -5.63
C GLU A 141 -10.74 2.92 -6.72
N ILE A 142 -9.49 3.35 -6.61
CA ILE A 142 -8.82 4.18 -7.63
C ILE A 142 -8.73 3.44 -8.97
N PHE A 143 -8.40 2.15 -8.95
CA PHE A 143 -8.37 1.31 -10.16
C PHE A 143 -9.76 1.21 -10.80
N ASN A 144 -10.80 0.90 -10.02
CA ASN A 144 -12.16 0.80 -10.52
C ASN A 144 -12.66 2.14 -11.09
N ALA A 145 -12.38 3.25 -10.40
CA ALA A 145 -12.72 4.59 -10.88
C ALA A 145 -12.03 4.90 -12.23
N ALA A 146 -10.73 4.63 -12.35
CA ALA A 146 -10.00 4.81 -13.60
C ALA A 146 -10.52 3.90 -14.73
N GLN A 147 -10.90 2.66 -14.42
CA GLN A 147 -11.49 1.75 -15.39
C GLN A 147 -12.87 2.24 -15.87
N MET A 148 -13.73 2.73 -14.97
CA MET A 148 -15.03 3.29 -15.34
C MET A 148 -14.87 4.55 -16.20
N ASP A 149 -13.95 5.44 -15.81
CA ASP A 149 -13.66 6.68 -16.52
C ASP A 149 -13.18 6.40 -17.95
N TYR A 150 -12.28 5.43 -18.15
CA TYR A 150 -11.90 4.99 -19.49
C TYR A 150 -13.09 4.52 -20.33
N ARG A 151 -13.97 3.67 -19.77
CA ARG A 151 -15.14 3.17 -20.51
C ARG A 151 -16.08 4.32 -20.90
N ALA A 152 -16.27 5.28 -20.01
CA ALA A 152 -17.07 6.47 -20.26
C ALA A 152 -16.47 7.35 -21.37
N GLN A 153 -15.15 7.58 -21.34
CA GLN A 153 -14.46 8.38 -22.33
C GLN A 153 -14.40 7.71 -23.70
N VAL A 154 -14.16 6.39 -23.77
CA VAL A 154 -14.25 5.64 -25.02
C VAL A 154 -15.67 5.71 -25.60
N ALA A 155 -16.70 5.49 -24.78
CA ALA A 155 -18.09 5.63 -25.23
C ALA A 155 -18.37 7.04 -25.76
N SER A 156 -17.95 8.08 -25.03
CA SER A 156 -18.10 9.48 -25.44
C SER A 156 -17.37 9.79 -26.74
N LEU A 157 -16.15 9.26 -26.94
CA LEU A 157 -15.38 9.42 -28.18
C LEU A 157 -16.10 8.76 -29.36
N PHE A 158 -16.63 7.55 -29.18
CA PHE A 158 -17.47 6.90 -30.20
C PHE A 158 -18.70 7.72 -30.56
N PHE A 159 -19.40 8.27 -29.56
CA PHE A 159 -20.54 9.17 -29.80
C PHE A 159 -20.13 10.46 -30.50
N PHE A 160 -18.98 11.04 -30.16
CA PHE A 160 -18.47 12.25 -30.80
C PHE A 160 -18.08 11.98 -32.25
N PHE A 161 -17.39 10.87 -32.54
CA PHE A 161 -17.09 10.46 -33.92
C PHE A 161 -18.36 10.18 -34.72
N PHE A 162 -19.34 9.48 -34.13
CA PHE A 162 -20.63 9.24 -34.77
C PHE A 162 -21.38 10.55 -35.05
N PHE A 163 -21.37 11.49 -34.10
CA PHE A 163 -21.97 12.82 -34.26
C PHE A 163 -21.23 13.66 -35.32
N LEU A 164 -19.90 13.60 -35.34
CA LEU A 164 -19.07 14.29 -36.33
C LEU A 164 -19.32 13.73 -37.74
N LEU A 165 -19.36 12.40 -37.88
CA LEU A 165 -19.73 11.71 -39.13
C LEU A 165 -21.15 12.07 -39.56
N TYR A 166 -22.11 12.04 -38.64
CA TYR A 166 -23.49 12.43 -38.91
C TYR A 166 -23.60 13.90 -39.36
N LYS A 167 -22.86 14.80 -38.72
CA LYS A 167 -22.82 16.22 -39.07
C LYS A 167 -22.11 16.48 -40.41
N ILE A 168 -21.06 15.73 -40.73
CA ILE A 168 -20.38 15.77 -42.04
C ILE A 168 -21.33 15.28 -43.13
N ILE A 169 -22.02 14.16 -42.91
CA ILE A 169 -22.97 13.58 -43.88
C ILE A 169 -24.15 14.52 -44.15
N ILE A 170 -24.66 15.21 -43.12
CA ILE A 170 -25.80 16.13 -43.27
C ILE A 170 -25.43 17.52 -43.81
N ASN A 171 -24.22 18.03 -43.56
CA ASN A 171 -23.77 19.34 -44.08
C ASN A 171 -23.01 19.21 -45.43
N SER A 172 -23.11 18.06 -46.10
CA SER A 172 -22.46 17.82 -47.39
C SER A 172 -23.42 17.87 -48.60
N ASP A 173 -24.65 18.35 -48.39
CA ASP A 173 -25.57 18.89 -49.41
C ASP A 173 -25.62 20.42 -49.31
#